data_AF-A0A839V6N8-F1
#
_entry.id   AF-A0A839V6N8-F1
#
_cell.length_a   1.000
_cell.length_b   1.000
_cell.length_c   1.000
_cell.angle_alpha   90.00
_cell.angle_beta   90.00
_cell.angle_gamma   90.00
#
_symmetry.space_group_name_H-M   'P 1'
#
loop_
_entity.id
_entity.type
_entity.pdbx_description
1 polymer ?
#
loop_
_entity_poly.entity_id
_entity_poly.type
_entity_poly.pdbx_seq_one_letter_code
_entity_poly.pdbx_strand_id
1 'polypeptide(L)'
;MHTPKTRSGARGETPTAEAYDEFERAFNHFNGALFGAALPPVMLTFQRRNRSLGYFSRERFVRRTGERSDEIALNPEHFAAMAMRDILSTLVHEMVHQWQAHHGKPSRRTYHNREWAEKMEAIGLQPSHNGEAGGRRTGEQMDHFVIEGGPFDQAFAALCDTGFGVNWLDRLADLSRLEQPAEIDEDLAAELAALGIAKGVGETKKRAGTRVKYRCPKCGAQVWGKADLMILCGEDDGAAFELVEAEDDKS
;
A
#
# COMPACT_ATOMS: atom_id res chain seq x y z
N MET A 1 6.16 15.73 -16.90
CA MET A 1 4.76 15.50 -16.53
C MET A 1 4.03 14.94 -17.74
N HIS A 2 3.74 13.63 -17.74
CA HIS A 2 2.93 12.99 -18.78
C HIS A 2 1.49 12.96 -18.29
N THR A 3 0.63 13.80 -18.85
CA THR A 3 -0.81 13.78 -18.55
C THR A 3 -1.41 12.52 -19.19
N PRO A 4 -2.08 11.64 -18.43
CA PRO A 4 -2.68 10.44 -19.00
C PRO A 4 -3.75 10.83 -20.03
N LYS A 5 -3.64 10.31 -21.25
CA LYS A 5 -4.75 10.40 -22.22
C LYS A 5 -5.77 9.34 -21.83
N THR A 6 -6.91 9.76 -21.30
CA THR A 6 -8.04 8.86 -21.02
C THR A 6 -8.55 8.28 -22.34
N ARG A 7 -8.28 7.00 -22.58
CA ARG A 7 -9.05 6.23 -23.56
C ARG A 7 -10.43 6.02 -22.95
N SER A 8 -11.49 6.46 -23.63
CA SER A 8 -12.83 6.01 -23.28
C SER A 8 -12.85 4.48 -23.41
N GLY A 9 -13.24 3.77 -22.34
CA GLY A 9 -13.32 2.30 -22.33
C GLY A 9 -13.97 1.76 -23.62
N ALA A 10 -13.41 0.68 -24.16
CA ALA A 10 -13.96 0.05 -25.35
C ALA A 10 -15.43 -0.29 -25.09
N ARG A 11 -16.34 0.09 -26.00
CA ARG A 11 -17.79 -0.18 -25.84
C ARG A 11 -18.01 -1.66 -25.55
N GLY A 12 -18.43 -2.01 -24.34
CA GLY A 12 -18.79 -3.37 -23.95
C GLY A 12 -17.94 -4.01 -22.85
N GLU A 13 -16.84 -3.39 -22.41
CA GLU A 13 -16.09 -3.88 -21.23
C GLU A 13 -16.77 -3.47 -19.92
N THR A 14 -16.83 -4.41 -18.98
CA THR A 14 -17.32 -4.14 -17.62
C THR A 14 -16.21 -3.50 -16.80
N PRO A 15 -16.53 -2.68 -15.77
CA PRO A 15 -15.52 -2.07 -14.89
C PRO A 15 -14.48 -3.06 -14.35
N THR A 16 -14.93 -4.26 -13.98
CA THR A 16 -14.03 -5.32 -13.50
C THR A 16 -13.08 -5.78 -14.61
N ALA A 17 -13.58 -6.02 -15.81
CA ALA A 17 -12.74 -6.48 -16.92
C ALA A 17 -11.68 -5.44 -17.28
N GLU A 18 -12.09 -4.18 -17.42
CA GLU A 18 -11.20 -3.07 -17.74
C GLU A 18 -10.12 -2.88 -16.67
N ALA A 19 -10.50 -2.80 -15.39
CA ALA A 19 -9.54 -2.60 -14.30
C ALA A 19 -8.52 -3.74 -14.21
N TYR A 20 -8.94 -5.00 -14.32
CA TYR A 20 -7.99 -6.12 -14.23
C TYR A 20 -7.13 -6.26 -15.49
N ASP A 21 -7.67 -5.95 -16.68
CA ASP A 21 -6.91 -5.91 -17.93
C ASP A 21 -5.82 -4.82 -17.90
N GLU A 22 -6.08 -3.65 -17.32
CA GLU A 22 -5.07 -2.60 -17.12
C GLU A 22 -3.85 -3.13 -16.35
N PHE A 23 -4.07 -3.75 -15.18
CA PHE A 23 -2.96 -4.25 -14.37
C PHE A 23 -2.32 -5.51 -14.97
N GLU A 24 -3.06 -6.34 -15.70
CA GLU A 24 -2.48 -7.47 -16.44
C GLU A 24 -1.58 -6.98 -17.59
N ARG A 25 -2.00 -5.95 -18.34
CA ARG A 25 -1.16 -5.29 -19.35
C ARG A 25 0.10 -4.69 -18.73
N ALA A 26 -0.02 -3.99 -17.61
CA ALA A 26 1.12 -3.44 -16.89
C ALA A 26 2.10 -4.54 -16.43
N PHE A 27 1.58 -5.62 -15.83
CA PHE A 27 2.38 -6.78 -15.42
C PHE A 27 3.15 -7.37 -16.60
N ASN A 28 2.46 -7.64 -17.73
CA ASN A 28 3.09 -8.23 -18.91
C ASN A 28 4.17 -7.31 -19.51
N HIS A 29 3.90 -6.00 -19.57
CA HIS A 29 4.86 -5.00 -20.03
C HIS A 29 6.13 -4.98 -19.18
N PHE A 30 5.99 -4.86 -17.85
CA PHE A 30 7.15 -4.83 -16.96
C PHE A 30 7.86 -6.18 -16.87
N ASN A 31 7.14 -7.30 -16.98
CA ASN A 31 7.75 -8.63 -17.01
C ASN A 31 8.67 -8.76 -18.24
N GLY A 32 8.20 -8.33 -19.41
CA GLY A 32 9.02 -8.27 -20.62
C GLY A 32 10.22 -7.34 -20.47
N ALA A 33 10.00 -6.10 -20.03
CA ALA A 33 11.04 -5.07 -20.00
C ALA A 33 12.09 -5.25 -18.89
N LEU A 34 11.69 -5.70 -17.70
CA LEU A 34 12.54 -5.70 -16.49
C LEU A 34 12.95 -7.09 -16.02
N PHE A 35 12.23 -8.12 -16.46
CA PHE A 35 12.45 -9.51 -16.05
C PHE A 35 12.70 -10.46 -17.22
N GLY A 36 12.77 -9.97 -18.46
CA GLY A 36 13.02 -10.79 -19.64
C GLY A 36 11.92 -11.84 -19.87
N ALA A 37 10.68 -11.52 -19.52
CA ALA A 37 9.53 -12.42 -19.54
C ALA A 37 9.69 -13.71 -18.70
N ALA A 38 10.55 -13.68 -17.67
CA ALA A 38 10.85 -14.85 -16.83
C ALA A 38 9.82 -15.12 -15.71
N LEU A 39 8.90 -14.18 -15.45
CA LEU A 39 7.88 -14.37 -14.40
C LEU A 39 6.65 -15.09 -14.94
N PRO A 40 6.15 -16.15 -14.27
CA PRO A 40 4.89 -16.77 -14.65
C PRO A 40 3.72 -15.80 -14.40
N PRO A 41 2.60 -15.95 -15.12
CA PRO A 41 1.38 -15.19 -14.84
C PRO A 41 0.93 -15.36 -13.38
N VAL A 42 0.29 -14.32 -12.84
CA VAL A 42 -0.21 -14.29 -11.46
C VAL A 42 -1.71 -14.03 -11.43
N MET A 43 -2.36 -14.39 -10.32
CA MET A 43 -3.68 -13.88 -10.01
C MET A 43 -3.50 -12.49 -9.39
N LEU A 44 -3.86 -11.45 -10.16
CA LEU A 44 -3.97 -10.09 -9.63
C LEU A 44 -5.21 -10.00 -8.73
N THR A 45 -5.10 -9.30 -7.61
CA THR A 45 -6.25 -9.02 -6.72
C THR A 45 -6.19 -7.59 -6.18
N PHE A 46 -7.35 -7.01 -5.89
CA PHE A 46 -7.45 -5.75 -5.15
C PHE A 46 -7.83 -6.01 -3.69
N GLN A 47 -6.95 -5.65 -2.76
CA GLN A 47 -7.09 -5.95 -1.34
C GLN A 47 -6.89 -4.68 -0.50
N ARG A 48 -7.94 -4.29 0.24
CA ARG A 48 -7.84 -3.19 1.20
C ARG A 48 -7.23 -3.72 2.49
N ARG A 49 -5.93 -3.49 2.67
CA ARG A 49 -5.21 -3.90 3.88
C ARG A 49 -4.50 -2.69 4.47
N ASN A 50 -4.80 -2.42 5.74
CA ASN A 50 -4.26 -1.26 6.43
C ASN A 50 -2.72 -1.28 6.41
N ARG A 51 -2.10 -0.18 5.97
CA ARG A 51 -0.64 0.05 5.93
C ARG A 51 0.16 -0.77 4.89
N SER A 52 -0.46 -1.24 3.82
CA SER A 52 0.25 -1.94 2.72
C SER A 52 -0.24 -1.37 1.37
N LEU A 53 0.70 -1.04 0.50
CA LEU A 53 0.43 -0.62 -0.89
C LEU A 53 0.16 -1.82 -1.79
N GLY A 54 0.83 -2.94 -1.52
CA GLY A 54 0.64 -4.23 -2.17
C GLY A 54 1.29 -5.36 -1.36
N TYR A 55 1.12 -6.59 -1.83
CA TYR A 55 1.88 -7.75 -1.36
C TYR A 55 1.89 -8.91 -2.37
N PHE A 56 2.95 -9.71 -2.33
CA PHE A 56 3.06 -10.98 -3.04
C PHE A 56 2.74 -12.20 -2.15
N SER A 57 2.11 -13.22 -2.74
CA SER A 57 1.91 -14.53 -2.09
C SER A 57 2.14 -15.70 -3.05
N ARG A 58 3.18 -16.50 -2.78
CA ARG A 58 3.56 -17.66 -3.60
C ARG A 58 2.51 -18.77 -3.52
N GLU A 59 2.11 -19.31 -4.67
CA GLU A 59 1.17 -20.44 -4.82
C GLU A 59 -0.13 -20.29 -4.00
N ARG A 60 -0.62 -19.04 -3.88
CA ARG A 60 -1.78 -18.71 -3.05
C ARG A 60 -3.07 -19.34 -3.54
N PHE A 61 -3.23 -19.43 -4.86
CA PHE A 61 -4.44 -19.94 -5.50
C PHE A 61 -4.20 -21.30 -6.13
N VAL A 62 -5.26 -22.11 -6.18
CA VAL A 62 -5.26 -23.42 -6.83
C VAL A 62 -6.50 -23.56 -7.70
N ARG A 63 -6.29 -23.94 -8.96
CA ARG A 63 -7.35 -24.29 -9.91
C ARG A 63 -7.93 -25.65 -9.52
N ARG A 64 -9.20 -25.92 -9.84
CA ARG A 64 -9.81 -27.25 -9.58
C ARG A 64 -9.07 -28.41 -10.26
N THR A 65 -8.31 -28.13 -11.30
CA THR A 65 -7.44 -29.07 -12.01
C THR A 65 -6.11 -29.33 -11.29
N GLY A 66 -5.82 -28.65 -10.18
CA GLY A 66 -4.62 -28.83 -9.35
C GLY A 66 -3.48 -27.84 -9.61
N GLU A 67 -3.53 -27.08 -10.71
CA GLU A 67 -2.54 -26.04 -11.04
C GLU A 67 -2.57 -24.91 -9.99
N ARG A 68 -1.40 -24.46 -9.54
CA ARG A 68 -1.27 -23.37 -8.56
C ARG A 68 -0.82 -22.08 -9.25
N SER A 69 -1.27 -20.95 -8.71
CA SER A 69 -0.87 -19.62 -9.15
C SER A 69 -0.44 -18.79 -7.94
N ASP A 70 0.57 -17.96 -8.15
CA ASP A 70 0.89 -16.89 -7.21
C ASP A 70 -0.20 -15.81 -7.20
N GLU A 71 -0.16 -14.96 -6.18
CA GLU A 71 -0.94 -13.73 -6.05
C GLU A 71 0.00 -12.52 -6.01
N ILE A 72 -0.37 -11.47 -6.75
CA ILE A 72 0.07 -10.11 -6.46
C ILE A 72 -1.19 -9.30 -6.15
N ALA A 73 -1.27 -8.82 -4.91
CA ALA A 73 -2.35 -7.98 -4.45
C ALA A 73 -1.92 -6.52 -4.44
N LEU A 74 -2.77 -5.62 -4.94
CA LEU A 74 -2.59 -4.18 -4.85
C LEU A 74 -3.70 -3.57 -4.00
N ASN A 75 -3.39 -2.51 -3.26
CA ASN A 75 -4.36 -1.85 -2.42
C ASN A 75 -4.95 -0.61 -3.11
N PRO A 76 -6.22 -0.67 -3.58
CA PRO A 76 -6.83 0.42 -4.34
C PRO A 76 -7.12 1.68 -3.50
N GLU A 77 -7.05 1.61 -2.16
CA GLU A 77 -7.20 2.80 -1.29
C GLU A 77 -6.18 3.90 -1.62
N HIS A 78 -5.04 3.54 -2.23
CA HIS A 78 -3.94 4.44 -2.52
C HIS A 78 -3.95 4.99 -3.95
N PHE A 79 -4.75 4.45 -4.86
CA PHE A 79 -4.65 4.79 -6.28
C PHE A 79 -5.02 6.24 -6.59
N ALA A 80 -5.96 6.82 -5.83
CA ALA A 80 -6.30 8.23 -5.95
C ALA A 80 -5.29 9.17 -5.26
N ALA A 81 -4.43 8.61 -4.40
CA ALA A 81 -3.49 9.33 -3.55
C ALA A 81 -2.02 9.09 -3.97
N MET A 82 -1.78 8.55 -5.16
CA MET A 82 -0.43 8.25 -5.64
C MET A 82 -0.35 8.56 -7.13
N ALA A 83 0.82 8.99 -7.60
CA ALA A 83 1.04 9.06 -9.04
C ALA A 83 0.99 7.66 -9.65
N MET A 84 0.53 7.56 -10.90
CA MET A 84 0.52 6.28 -11.63
C MET A 84 1.90 5.60 -11.62
N ARG A 85 2.97 6.39 -11.68
CA ARG A 85 4.35 5.91 -11.59
C ARG A 85 4.63 5.18 -10.27
N ASP A 86 4.13 5.70 -9.16
CA ASP A 86 4.34 5.10 -7.84
C ASP A 86 3.47 3.86 -7.65
N ILE A 87 2.22 3.88 -8.15
CA ILE A 87 1.33 2.71 -8.18
C ILE A 87 2.00 1.56 -8.94
N LEU A 88 2.51 1.83 -10.14
CA LEU A 88 3.15 0.81 -10.97
C LEU A 88 4.52 0.41 -10.42
N SER A 89 5.22 1.28 -9.70
CA SER A 89 6.46 0.90 -9.00
C SER A 89 6.18 -0.08 -7.86
N THR A 90 5.02 0.05 -7.18
CA THR A 90 4.54 -0.92 -6.18
C THR A 90 4.27 -2.28 -6.84
N LEU A 91 3.59 -2.30 -7.98
CA LEU A 91 3.40 -3.56 -8.74
C LEU A 91 4.75 -4.23 -9.04
N VAL A 92 5.72 -3.46 -9.53
CA VAL A 92 7.05 -3.98 -9.88
C VAL A 92 7.85 -4.43 -8.65
N HIS A 93 7.70 -3.76 -7.50
CA HIS A 93 8.25 -4.23 -6.22
C HIS A 93 7.74 -5.65 -5.90
N GLU A 94 6.43 -5.87 -5.99
CA GLU A 94 5.85 -7.20 -5.76
C GLU A 94 6.29 -8.23 -6.82
N MET A 95 6.56 -7.80 -8.06
CA MET A 95 7.17 -8.65 -9.08
C MET A 95 8.61 -9.06 -8.73
N VAL A 96 9.37 -8.26 -7.98
CA VAL A 96 10.69 -8.67 -7.47
C VAL A 96 10.56 -9.76 -6.40
N HIS A 97 9.52 -9.69 -5.54
CA HIS A 97 9.21 -10.79 -4.64
C HIS A 97 8.87 -12.07 -5.39
N GLN A 98 8.06 -11.97 -6.45
CA GLN A 98 7.78 -13.12 -7.32
C GLN A 98 9.06 -13.66 -7.97
N TRP A 99 9.88 -12.78 -8.54
CA TRP A 99 11.16 -13.17 -9.15
C TRP A 99 12.02 -13.95 -8.16
N GLN A 100 12.20 -13.43 -6.94
CA GLN A 100 13.02 -14.09 -5.94
C GLN A 100 12.43 -15.44 -5.52
N ALA A 101 11.11 -15.55 -5.45
CA ALA A 101 10.42 -16.79 -5.08
C ALA A 101 10.58 -17.93 -6.11
N HIS A 102 10.86 -17.61 -7.39
CA HIS A 102 11.05 -18.60 -8.46
C HIS A 102 12.51 -18.78 -8.88
N HIS A 103 13.31 -17.72 -8.80
CA HIS A 103 14.66 -17.67 -9.38
C HIS A 103 15.76 -17.33 -8.37
N GLY A 104 15.39 -16.99 -7.14
CA GLY A 104 16.32 -16.57 -6.09
C GLY A 104 16.21 -17.40 -4.82
N LYS A 105 16.72 -16.83 -3.72
CA LYS A 105 16.77 -17.44 -2.39
C LYS A 105 16.18 -16.46 -1.38
N PRO A 106 14.85 -16.43 -1.23
CA PRO A 106 14.22 -15.61 -0.21
C PRO A 106 14.69 -16.06 1.17
N SER A 107 14.80 -15.10 2.09
CA SER A 107 15.13 -15.39 3.49
C SER A 107 13.86 -15.78 4.27
N ARG A 108 13.89 -15.62 5.60
CA ARG A 108 12.69 -15.73 6.42
C ARG A 108 11.59 -14.79 5.92
N ARG A 109 10.34 -15.15 6.22
CA ARG A 109 9.15 -14.36 5.85
C ARG A 109 9.33 -12.88 6.18
N THR A 110 8.88 -12.02 5.26
CA THR A 110 8.95 -10.55 5.25
C THR A 110 10.34 -9.92 5.20
N TYR A 111 11.43 -10.68 5.27
CA TYR A 111 12.76 -10.09 5.23
C TYR A 111 13.28 -9.91 3.80
N HIS A 112 13.56 -8.66 3.45
CA HIS A 112 14.15 -8.24 2.19
C HIS A 112 15.67 -8.32 2.31
N ASN A 113 16.25 -9.35 1.71
CA ASN A 113 17.68 -9.62 1.78
C ASN A 113 18.46 -8.88 0.68
N ARG A 114 19.78 -9.10 0.65
CA ARG A 114 20.66 -8.46 -0.32
C ARG A 114 20.35 -8.83 -1.78
N GLU A 115 19.98 -10.08 -2.07
CA GLU A 115 19.65 -10.50 -3.44
C GLU A 115 18.39 -9.81 -3.96
N TRP A 116 17.38 -9.65 -3.10
CA TRP A 116 16.20 -8.84 -3.41
C TRP A 116 16.57 -7.38 -3.69
N ALA A 117 17.42 -6.79 -2.84
CA ALA A 117 17.85 -5.40 -2.98
C ALA A 117 18.66 -5.16 -4.27
N GLU A 118 19.57 -6.08 -4.61
CA GLU A 118 20.34 -6.06 -5.85
C GLU A 118 19.42 -6.19 -7.07
N LYS A 119 18.38 -7.02 -7.01
CA LYS A 119 17.40 -7.11 -8.10
C LYS A 119 16.58 -5.83 -8.26
N MET A 120 16.12 -5.22 -7.16
CA MET A 120 15.40 -3.94 -7.19
C MET A 120 16.25 -2.87 -7.92
N GLU A 121 17.51 -2.73 -7.52
CA GLU A 121 18.41 -1.73 -8.12
C GLU A 121 18.68 -2.00 -9.60
N ALA A 122 18.90 -3.28 -9.96
CA ALA A 122 19.13 -3.68 -11.34
C ALA A 122 17.95 -3.35 -12.27
N ILE A 123 16.71 -3.30 -11.74
CA ILE A 123 15.52 -2.91 -12.51
C ILE A 123 15.17 -1.43 -12.36
N GLY A 124 15.98 -0.62 -11.67
CA GLY A 124 15.77 0.83 -11.55
C GLY A 124 14.91 1.27 -10.36
N LEU A 125 14.74 0.42 -9.34
CA LEU A 125 14.10 0.79 -8.08
C LEU A 125 15.14 0.76 -6.95
N GLN A 126 15.36 1.87 -6.26
CA GLN A 126 16.30 1.92 -5.14
C GLN A 126 15.59 1.50 -3.84
N PRO A 127 15.90 0.35 -3.25
CA PRO A 127 15.32 -0.05 -1.97
C PRO A 127 15.82 0.86 -0.84
N SER A 128 14.89 1.25 0.04
CA SER A 128 15.14 2.09 1.21
C SER A 128 14.15 1.79 2.32
N HIS A 129 14.63 1.53 3.54
CA HIS A 129 13.75 1.22 4.67
C HIS A 129 12.75 2.33 5.05
N ASN A 130 12.97 3.55 4.56
CA ASN A 130 12.18 4.75 4.86
C ASN A 130 11.81 5.52 3.59
N GLY A 131 11.97 4.92 2.40
CA GLY A 131 11.66 5.57 1.11
C GLY A 131 12.61 6.69 0.69
N GLU A 132 13.59 7.08 1.52
CA GLU A 132 14.49 8.21 1.26
C GLU A 132 15.89 7.75 0.84
N ALA A 133 16.62 8.64 0.16
CA ALA A 133 18.02 8.43 -0.19
C ALA A 133 18.89 8.23 1.06
N GLY A 134 19.83 7.27 1.00
CA GLY A 134 20.71 6.92 2.13
C GLY A 134 20.08 5.98 3.16
N GLY A 135 18.81 5.60 3.00
CA GLY A 135 18.18 4.57 3.82
C GLY A 135 18.83 3.20 3.65
N ARG A 136 18.64 2.31 4.64
CA ARG A 136 19.11 0.92 4.56
C ARG A 136 18.42 0.21 3.41
N ARG A 137 19.14 -0.66 2.72
CA ARG A 137 18.69 -1.40 1.51
C ARG A 137 18.02 -2.74 1.81
N THR A 138 18.02 -3.19 3.07
CA THR A 138 17.52 -4.50 3.50
C THR A 138 16.82 -4.39 4.86
N GLY A 139 15.81 -5.22 5.10
CA GLY A 139 15.04 -5.18 6.35
C GLY A 139 13.72 -5.95 6.28
N GLU A 140 12.97 -5.97 7.38
CA GLU A 140 11.62 -6.58 7.42
C GLU A 140 10.54 -5.71 6.80
N GLN A 141 10.75 -4.39 6.84
CA GLN A 141 9.87 -3.39 6.27
C GLN A 141 10.75 -2.54 5.39
N MET A 142 10.43 -2.54 4.11
CA MET A 142 11.18 -1.87 3.08
C MET A 142 10.23 -1.09 2.21
N ASP A 143 10.70 0.06 1.77
CA ASP A 143 10.11 0.88 0.73
C ASP A 143 11.12 0.99 -0.42
N HIS A 144 10.81 1.80 -1.42
CA HIS A 144 11.71 2.14 -2.50
C HIS A 144 11.41 3.54 -3.05
N PHE A 145 12.37 4.08 -3.78
CA PHE A 145 12.11 5.19 -4.70
C PHE A 145 12.62 4.82 -6.08
N VAL A 146 12.05 5.45 -7.11
CA VAL A 146 12.46 5.18 -8.49
C VAL A 146 13.78 5.88 -8.79
N ILE A 147 14.70 5.17 -9.43
CA ILE A 147 15.94 5.73 -9.96
C ILE A 147 15.60 6.46 -11.26
N GLU A 148 15.76 7.79 -11.28
CA GLU A 148 15.51 8.62 -12.47
C GLU A 148 16.34 8.15 -13.66
N GLY A 149 15.67 8.00 -14.81
CA GLY A 149 16.28 7.49 -16.04
C GLY A 149 16.71 6.01 -15.97
N GLY A 150 16.42 5.30 -14.87
CA GLY A 150 16.70 3.87 -14.71
C GLY A 150 15.76 2.98 -15.54
N PRO A 151 15.98 1.64 -15.55
CA PRO A 151 15.19 0.72 -16.38
C PRO A 151 13.68 0.78 -16.14
N PHE A 152 13.23 0.82 -14.87
CA PHE A 152 11.81 0.98 -14.55
C PHE A 152 11.25 2.29 -15.10
N ASP A 153 11.97 3.40 -14.95
CA ASP A 153 11.52 4.72 -15.38
C ASP A 153 11.33 4.78 -16.91
N GLN A 154 12.27 4.18 -17.65
CA GLN A 154 12.20 4.03 -19.09
C GLN A 154 11.04 3.12 -19.52
N ALA A 155 10.86 1.99 -18.82
CA ALA A 155 9.74 1.08 -19.09
C ALA A 155 8.40 1.75 -18.78
N PHE A 156 8.30 2.53 -17.71
CA PHE A 156 7.12 3.30 -17.35
C PHE A 156 6.78 4.34 -18.44
N ALA A 157 7.77 5.10 -18.91
CA ALA A 157 7.58 6.04 -20.01
C ALA A 157 7.09 5.33 -21.29
N ALA A 158 7.72 4.21 -21.67
CA ALA A 158 7.30 3.42 -22.82
C ALA A 158 5.86 2.88 -22.68
N LEU A 159 5.42 2.52 -21.47
CA LEU A 159 4.04 2.12 -21.22
C LEU A 159 3.08 3.32 -21.39
N CYS A 160 3.45 4.50 -20.87
CA CYS A 160 2.65 5.72 -21.03
C CYS A 160 2.47 6.11 -22.50
N ASP A 161 3.50 5.93 -23.34
CA ASP A 161 3.45 6.22 -24.78
C ASP A 161 2.40 5.39 -25.52
N THR A 162 1.98 4.24 -24.97
CA THR A 162 0.88 3.44 -25.52
C THR A 162 -0.51 4.02 -25.26
N GLY A 163 -0.60 5.09 -24.47
CA GLY A 163 -1.85 5.62 -23.93
C GLY A 163 -2.39 4.81 -22.75
N PHE A 164 -1.50 4.13 -22.03
CA PHE A 164 -1.86 3.39 -20.81
C PHE A 164 -2.34 4.35 -19.71
N GLY A 165 -3.30 3.88 -18.91
CA GLY A 165 -3.80 4.57 -17.73
C GLY A 165 -4.30 3.58 -16.68
N VAL A 166 -4.35 4.03 -15.44
CA VAL A 166 -5.08 3.37 -14.34
C VAL A 166 -6.36 4.17 -14.14
N ASN A 167 -7.49 3.67 -14.64
CA ASN A 167 -8.69 4.49 -14.79
C ASN A 167 -9.70 4.35 -13.64
N TRP A 168 -9.51 3.35 -12.77
CA TRP A 168 -10.42 3.06 -11.67
C TRP A 168 -9.82 3.48 -10.33
N LEU A 169 -10.36 4.56 -9.77
CA LEU A 169 -9.91 5.16 -8.50
C LEU A 169 -10.92 4.92 -7.38
N ASP A 170 -10.44 4.78 -6.14
CA ASP A 170 -11.32 4.73 -4.96
C ASP A 170 -11.82 6.13 -4.61
N ARG A 171 -13.09 6.40 -4.88
CA ARG A 171 -13.72 7.69 -4.56
C ARG A 171 -13.75 8.03 -3.06
N LEU A 172 -13.55 7.03 -2.20
CA LEU A 172 -13.51 7.18 -0.75
C LEU A 172 -12.08 7.14 -0.20
N ALA A 173 -11.07 7.27 -1.07
CA ALA A 173 -9.67 7.27 -0.67
C ALA A 173 -9.39 8.35 0.38
N ASP A 174 -8.63 7.97 1.40
CA ASP A 174 -8.15 8.91 2.41
C ASP A 174 -6.94 9.68 1.88
N LEU A 175 -7.22 10.80 1.21
CA LEU A 175 -6.19 11.68 0.65
C LEU A 175 -5.32 12.36 1.72
N SER A 176 -5.63 12.23 3.02
CA SER A 176 -4.76 12.75 4.09
C SER A 176 -3.42 12.01 4.19
N ARG A 177 -3.31 10.83 3.56
CA ARG A 177 -2.09 10.02 3.47
C ARG A 177 -1.14 10.44 2.36
N LEU A 178 -1.48 11.46 1.57
CA LEU A 178 -0.53 12.14 0.69
C LEU A 178 0.52 12.80 1.58
N GLU A 179 1.59 12.08 1.88
CA GLU A 179 2.71 12.62 2.65
C GLU A 179 3.33 13.76 1.84
N GLN A 180 3.23 14.96 2.40
CA GLN A 180 3.73 16.24 1.92
C GLN A 180 2.87 16.96 0.84
N PRO A 181 2.28 18.13 1.16
CA PRO A 181 1.54 18.99 0.24
C PRO A 181 2.35 19.58 -0.93
N ALA A 182 3.60 19.17 -1.13
CA ALA A 182 4.51 19.88 -2.02
C ALA A 182 4.28 19.61 -3.51
N GLU A 183 3.62 18.51 -3.91
CA GLU A 183 3.49 18.15 -5.34
C GLU A 183 2.18 17.46 -5.73
N ILE A 184 1.04 17.80 -5.11
CA ILE A 184 -0.22 17.59 -5.83
C ILE A 184 -0.35 18.80 -6.75
N ASP A 185 -0.03 18.60 -8.03
CA ASP A 185 -0.30 19.58 -9.07
C ASP A 185 -1.76 20.07 -8.95
N GLU A 186 -1.97 21.39 -9.09
CA GLU A 186 -3.29 22.02 -8.98
C GLU A 186 -4.28 21.39 -9.97
N ASP A 187 -3.77 20.96 -11.13
CA ASP A 187 -4.51 20.23 -12.16
C ASP A 187 -4.97 18.85 -11.67
N LEU A 188 -4.11 18.07 -11.01
CA LEU A 188 -4.47 16.77 -10.43
C LEU A 188 -5.48 16.94 -9.29
N ALA A 189 -5.30 17.97 -8.46
CA ALA A 189 -6.25 18.28 -7.39
C ALA A 189 -7.64 18.64 -7.95
N ALA A 190 -7.69 19.42 -9.03
CA ALA A 190 -8.92 19.78 -9.73
C ALA A 190 -9.59 18.55 -10.39
N GLU A 191 -8.81 17.66 -11.00
CA GLU A 191 -9.29 16.41 -11.59
C GLU A 191 -9.93 15.50 -10.52
N LEU A 192 -9.21 15.23 -9.43
CA LEU A 192 -9.72 14.43 -8.32
C LEU A 192 -11.03 15.03 -7.75
N ALA A 193 -11.09 16.34 -7.58
CA ALA A 193 -12.30 17.03 -7.13
C ALA A 193 -13.47 16.87 -8.13
N ALA A 194 -13.22 16.99 -9.43
CA ALA A 194 -14.22 16.80 -10.48
C ALA A 194 -14.76 15.36 -10.52
N LEU A 195 -13.92 14.38 -10.18
CA LEU A 195 -14.29 12.97 -10.02
C LEU A 195 -15.03 12.67 -8.70
N GLY A 196 -15.25 13.68 -7.86
CA GLY A 196 -15.91 13.51 -6.55
C GLY A 196 -15.02 12.87 -5.49
N ILE A 197 -13.70 12.83 -5.72
CA ILE A 197 -12.69 12.36 -4.79
C ILE A 197 -12.25 13.57 -3.94
N ALA A 198 -13.02 13.87 -2.91
CA ALA A 198 -12.73 15.02 -2.06
C ALA A 198 -11.47 14.79 -1.21
N LYS A 199 -10.65 15.85 -1.00
CA LYS A 199 -9.68 15.92 0.11
C LYS A 199 -10.41 15.47 1.36
N GLY A 200 -9.98 14.36 1.94
CA GLY A 200 -10.71 13.68 2.99
C GLY A 200 -11.21 14.65 4.06
N VAL A 201 -12.51 14.98 4.01
CA VAL A 201 -13.33 14.63 5.18
C VAL A 201 -13.53 13.14 5.05
N GLY A 202 -12.48 12.36 5.32
CA GLY A 202 -12.74 11.13 6.02
C GLY A 202 -13.61 11.58 7.17
N GLU A 203 -14.85 11.07 7.27
CA GLU A 203 -15.43 10.92 8.58
C GLU A 203 -14.28 10.39 9.40
N THR A 204 -13.73 11.23 10.28
CA THR A 204 -12.66 10.81 11.15
C THR A 204 -13.25 9.56 11.76
N LYS A 205 -12.79 8.37 11.36
CA LYS A 205 -12.95 7.20 12.18
C LYS A 205 -12.19 7.64 13.40
N LYS A 206 -12.92 8.23 14.37
CA LYS A 206 -12.41 8.62 15.66
C LYS A 206 -11.59 7.40 16.02
N ARG A 207 -10.25 7.54 16.05
CA ARG A 207 -9.38 6.45 16.48
C ARG A 207 -10.08 5.91 17.71
N ALA A 208 -10.46 4.63 17.70
CA ALA A 208 -11.19 4.05 18.81
C ALA A 208 -10.35 4.40 20.05
N GLY A 209 -10.87 5.33 20.86
CA GLY A 209 -10.04 6.14 21.75
C GLY A 209 -9.14 5.24 22.56
N THR A 210 -7.85 5.53 22.62
CA THR A 210 -6.87 4.79 23.41
C THR A 210 -7.51 4.49 24.75
N ARG A 211 -7.74 3.20 25.05
CA ARG A 211 -8.37 2.83 26.32
C ARG A 211 -7.41 3.26 27.43
N VAL A 212 -7.85 4.16 28.30
CA VAL A 212 -7.07 4.60 29.46
C VAL A 212 -7.45 3.77 30.67
N LYS A 213 -6.52 3.67 31.61
CA LYS A 213 -6.69 2.91 32.84
C LYS A 213 -7.24 3.83 33.93
N TYR A 214 -8.25 3.35 34.62
CA TYR A 214 -8.80 3.98 35.82
C TYR A 214 -8.55 3.09 37.04
N ARG A 215 -8.38 3.69 38.21
CA ARG A 215 -8.20 2.98 39.49
C ARG A 215 -9.09 3.59 40.56
N CYS A 216 -9.82 2.75 41.30
CA CYS A 216 -10.53 3.19 42.49
C CYS A 216 -9.50 3.56 43.58
N PRO A 217 -9.55 4.77 44.17
CA PRO A 217 -8.59 5.19 45.18
C PRO A 217 -8.76 4.44 46.52
N LYS A 218 -9.91 3.79 46.75
CA LYS A 218 -10.22 3.08 47.99
C LYS A 218 -9.87 1.58 47.92
N CYS A 219 -10.56 0.80 47.09
CA CYS A 219 -10.27 -0.64 46.98
C CYS A 219 -9.13 -0.99 46.00
N GLY A 220 -8.68 -0.04 45.17
CA GLY A 220 -7.62 -0.28 44.20
C GLY A 220 -8.05 -1.06 42.95
N ALA A 221 -9.34 -1.37 42.78
CA ALA A 221 -9.88 -1.99 41.57
C ALA A 221 -9.53 -1.17 40.33
N GLN A 222 -9.34 -1.85 39.19
CA GLN A 222 -8.85 -1.24 37.95
C GLN A 222 -9.76 -1.58 36.77
N VAL A 223 -10.04 -0.59 35.92
CA VAL A 223 -10.89 -0.74 34.72
C VAL A 223 -10.29 0.05 33.56
N TRP A 224 -10.52 -0.41 32.32
CA TRP A 224 -10.03 0.24 31.10
C TRP A 224 -11.19 0.72 30.24
N GLY A 225 -11.16 1.98 29.82
CA GLY A 225 -12.26 2.59 29.09
C GLY A 225 -11.86 3.82 28.30
N LYS A 226 -12.82 4.51 27.67
CA LYS A 226 -12.56 5.79 27.01
C LYS A 226 -12.16 6.84 28.05
N ALA A 227 -11.33 7.82 27.68
CA ALA A 227 -10.71 8.78 28.59
C ALA A 227 -11.66 9.72 29.34
N ASP A 228 -12.93 9.75 28.94
CA ASP A 228 -13.97 10.62 29.46
C ASP A 228 -15.06 9.86 30.25
N LEU A 229 -14.82 8.60 30.63
CA LEU A 229 -15.78 7.84 31.42
C LEU A 229 -15.76 8.26 32.90
N MET A 230 -16.95 8.57 33.42
CA MET A 230 -17.20 8.76 34.85
C MET A 230 -17.60 7.41 35.46
N ILE A 231 -16.69 6.80 36.23
CA ILE A 231 -16.86 5.45 36.78
C ILE A 231 -16.93 5.54 38.30
N LEU A 232 -17.98 4.95 38.88
CA LEU A 232 -18.17 4.89 40.34
C LEU A 232 -18.00 3.45 40.83
N CYS A 233 -17.34 3.29 41.98
CA CYS A 233 -17.17 2.00 42.63
C CYS A 233 -18.44 1.60 43.39
N GLY A 234 -19.03 0.46 43.03
CA GLY A 234 -20.23 -0.07 43.70
C GLY A 234 -19.97 -0.59 45.12
N GLU A 235 -18.72 -0.91 45.46
CA GLU A 235 -18.34 -1.44 46.78
C GLU A 235 -17.89 -0.34 47.74
N ASP A 236 -17.37 0.78 47.22
CA ASP A 236 -16.77 1.86 48.03
C ASP A 236 -17.63 3.13 48.09
N ASP A 237 -18.92 2.99 48.38
CA ASP A 237 -19.90 4.09 48.50
C ASP A 237 -19.93 5.03 47.28
N GLY A 238 -19.71 4.50 46.08
CA GLY A 238 -19.69 5.32 44.86
C GLY A 238 -18.43 6.14 44.68
N ALA A 239 -17.29 5.73 45.26
CA ALA A 239 -16.02 6.40 45.02
C ALA A 239 -15.71 6.48 43.51
N ALA A 240 -15.38 7.68 43.04
CA ALA A 240 -15.00 7.88 41.65
C ALA A 240 -13.65 7.25 41.37
N PHE A 241 -13.55 6.45 40.31
CA PHE A 241 -12.26 5.98 39.86
C PHE A 241 -11.45 7.13 39.26
N GLU A 242 -10.15 7.14 39.49
CA GLU A 242 -9.20 8.15 39.03
C GLU A 242 -8.39 7.62 37.84
N LEU A 243 -8.01 8.51 36.93
CA LEU A 243 -7.14 8.16 35.80
C LEU A 243 -5.73 7.84 36.29
N VAL A 244 -5.18 6.72 35.82
CA VAL A 244 -3.78 6.38 36.04
C VAL A 244 -3.00 6.91 34.84
N GLU A 245 -2.22 7.96 35.04
CA GLU A 245 -1.27 8.45 34.03
C GLU A 245 -0.26 7.32 33.72
N ALA A 246 0.07 7.17 32.44
CA ALA A 246 1.04 6.16 32.02
C ALA A 246 2.43 6.56 32.56
N GLU A 247 2.90 5.87 33.60
CA GLU A 247 4.31 5.93 33.96
C GLU A 247 5.11 5.31 32.80
N ASP A 248 6.13 6.03 32.33
CA ASP A 248 7.15 5.52 31.41
C ASP A 248 7.89 4.36 32.09
N ASP A 249 7.36 3.15 31.95
CA ASP A 249 8.05 1.92 32.34
C ASP A 249 9.14 1.60 31.31
N LYS A 250 10.25 2.36 31.41
CA LYS A 250 11.56 1.90 30.95
C LYS A 250 12.13 0.97 32.01
N SER A 251 12.00 -0.34 31.77
CA SER A 251 13.01 -1.31 32.15
C SER A 251 13.13 -2.42 31.11
#